data_AF-A0A7J4RB08-F1
#
_entry.id   AF-A0A7J4RB08-F1
#
_cell.length_a   1.000
_cell.length_b   1.000
_cell.length_c   1.000
_cell.angle_alpha   90.00
_cell.angle_beta   90.00
_cell.angle_gamma   90.00
#
_symmetry.space_group_name_H-M   'P 1'
#
loop_
_entity.id
_entity.type
_entity.pdbx_description
1 polymer ?
#
loop_
_entity_poly.entity_id
_entity_poly.type
_entity_poly.pdbx_seq_one_letter_code
_entity_poly.pdbx_strand_id
1 'polypeptide(L)'
;MIRKYREKGRSLLQEFLSENTTPHSIAIGAAIGTFIAVLPTLGFTILLGLLAMLIYPKANKLALFASFVFWNPITLIPLYMASYSIGDALFGSQPVIRYNVIILDQIYNFSRRFLIGNFIIAIASSLLVYVLVRSVMFVYRKRRKSRSSRK
;
A
#
# COMPACT_ATOMS: atom_id res chain seq x y z
N MET A 1 -25.81 -12.83 -9.71
CA MET A 1 -25.15 -12.18 -8.56
C MET A 1 -23.75 -11.68 -8.91
N ILE A 2 -22.88 -12.51 -9.51
CA ILE A 2 -21.52 -12.11 -9.96
C ILE A 2 -21.56 -10.95 -10.97
N ARG A 3 -22.52 -10.96 -11.90
CA ARG A 3 -22.74 -9.88 -12.87
C ARG A 3 -23.04 -8.52 -12.22
N LYS A 4 -23.83 -8.49 -11.14
CA LYS A 4 -24.17 -7.26 -10.39
C LYS A 4 -22.95 -6.66 -9.69
N TYR A 5 -22.07 -7.50 -9.11
CA TYR A 5 -20.83 -7.03 -8.50
C TYR A 5 -19.83 -6.53 -9.55
N ARG A 6 -19.75 -7.18 -10.72
CA ARG A 6 -18.90 -6.75 -11.84
C ARG A 6 -19.36 -5.41 -12.43
N GLU A 7 -20.67 -5.20 -12.58
CA GLU A 7 -21.23 -3.93 -13.06
C GLU A 7 -21.02 -2.81 -12.04
N LYS A 8 -21.23 -3.06 -10.73
CA LYS A 8 -20.95 -2.08 -9.68
C LYS A 8 -19.46 -1.74 -9.56
N GLY A 9 -18.56 -2.71 -9.73
CA GLY A 9 -17.13 -2.47 -9.76
C GLY A 9 -16.72 -1.59 -10.95
N ARG A 10 -17.29 -1.82 -12.14
CA ARG A 10 -17.07 -0.98 -13.32
C ARG A 10 -17.59 0.44 -13.14
N SER A 11 -18.77 0.61 -12.55
CA SER A 11 -19.33 1.96 -12.33
C SER A 11 -18.48 2.76 -11.35
N LEU A 12 -18.04 2.13 -10.25
CA LEU A 12 -17.12 2.78 -9.30
C LEU A 12 -15.77 3.10 -9.94
N LEU A 13 -15.23 2.20 -10.77
CA LEU A 13 -13.99 2.46 -11.49
C LEU A 13 -14.15 3.62 -12.47
N GLN A 14 -15.25 3.67 -13.22
CA GLN A 14 -15.56 4.75 -14.15
C GLN A 14 -15.75 6.07 -13.42
N GLU A 15 -16.45 6.07 -12.29
CA GLU A 15 -16.61 7.23 -11.41
C GLU A 15 -15.25 7.75 -10.93
N PHE A 16 -14.41 6.87 -10.37
CA PHE A 16 -13.03 7.19 -9.96
C PHE A 16 -12.16 7.72 -11.11
N LEU A 17 -12.32 7.18 -12.33
CA LEU A 17 -11.58 7.60 -13.51
C LEU A 17 -12.09 8.94 -14.08
N SER A 18 -13.37 9.26 -13.87
CA SER A 18 -14.03 10.46 -14.38
C SER A 18 -13.96 11.68 -13.45
N GLU A 19 -13.45 11.50 -12.23
CA GLU A 19 -13.52 12.51 -11.18
C GLU A 19 -12.40 13.56 -11.29
N ASN A 20 -12.78 14.84 -11.20
CA ASN A 20 -11.89 16.00 -10.99
C ASN A 20 -10.62 16.02 -11.86
N THR A 21 -10.78 16.19 -13.18
CA THR A 21 -9.70 16.17 -14.19
C THR A 21 -9.07 17.54 -14.47
N THR A 22 -9.42 18.59 -13.73
CA THR A 22 -8.78 19.91 -13.91
C THR A 22 -7.27 19.83 -13.63
N PRO A 23 -6.44 20.63 -14.31
CA PRO A 23 -5.00 20.65 -14.06
C PRO A 23 -4.66 20.89 -12.58
N HIS A 24 -5.42 21.76 -11.91
CA HIS A 24 -5.23 22.07 -10.50
C HIS A 24 -5.54 20.89 -9.56
N SER A 25 -6.67 20.20 -9.77
CA SER A 25 -7.03 19.03 -8.96
C SER A 25 -6.04 17.89 -9.14
N ILE A 26 -5.55 17.67 -10.36
CA ILE A 26 -4.49 16.70 -10.67
C ILE A 26 -3.20 17.08 -9.94
N ALA A 27 -2.77 18.34 -10.04
CA ALA A 27 -1.57 18.82 -9.38
C ALA A 27 -1.64 18.68 -7.85
N ILE A 28 -2.76 19.07 -7.22
CA ILE A 28 -2.95 18.88 -5.77
C ILE A 28 -2.93 17.40 -5.40
N GLY A 29 -3.64 16.55 -6.15
CA GLY A 29 -3.66 15.11 -5.91
C GLY A 29 -2.26 14.52 -5.96
N ALA A 30 -1.49 14.83 -7.01
CA ALA A 30 -0.11 14.38 -7.17
C ALA A 30 0.82 14.90 -6.07
N ALA A 31 0.67 16.17 -5.66
CA ALA A 31 1.48 16.77 -4.60
C ALA A 31 1.24 16.09 -3.24
N ILE A 32 -0.03 15.92 -2.85
CA ILE A 32 -0.41 15.23 -1.62
C ILE A 32 0.07 13.77 -1.65
N GLY A 33 -0.15 13.08 -2.78
CA GLY A 33 0.27 11.69 -2.95
C GLY A 33 1.78 11.53 -2.84
N THR A 34 2.53 12.44 -3.47
CA THR A 34 3.99 12.48 -3.38
C THR A 34 4.46 12.71 -1.96
N PHE A 35 3.91 13.70 -1.26
CA PHE A 35 4.27 13.98 0.13
C PHE A 35 4.09 12.74 1.03
N ILE A 36 2.94 12.07 0.94
CA ILE A 36 2.64 10.89 1.74
C ILE A 36 3.54 9.70 1.38
N ALA A 37 3.84 9.50 0.09
CA ALA A 37 4.65 8.38 -0.36
C ALA A 37 6.14 8.54 -0.05
N VAL A 38 6.65 9.77 -0.07
CA VAL A 38 8.03 10.10 0.30
C VAL A 38 8.24 10.05 1.81
N LEU A 39 7.20 10.25 2.62
CA LEU A 39 7.31 10.01 4.05
C LEU A 39 7.51 8.50 4.34
N PRO A 40 8.38 8.13 5.30
CA PRO A 40 8.57 6.74 5.72
C PRO A 40 7.35 6.25 6.52
N THR A 41 6.24 6.03 5.82
CA THR A 41 4.91 5.75 6.39
C THR A 41 4.73 4.29 6.83
N LEU A 42 5.77 3.44 6.74
CA LEU A 42 5.82 2.06 7.24
C LEU A 42 4.57 1.21 6.89
N GLY A 43 4.01 1.40 5.68
CA GLY A 43 2.83 0.66 5.20
C GLY A 43 1.48 1.36 5.42
N PHE A 44 1.45 2.52 6.08
CA PHE A 44 0.24 3.33 6.26
C PHE A 44 -0.05 4.30 5.10
N THR A 45 0.70 4.24 4.00
CA THR A 45 0.58 5.13 2.83
C THR A 45 -0.85 5.23 2.31
N ILE A 46 -1.54 4.09 2.15
CA ILE A 46 -2.92 4.04 1.66
C ILE A 46 -3.88 4.69 2.65
N LEU A 47 -3.75 4.40 3.95
CA LEU A 47 -4.61 4.96 4.99
C LEU A 47 -4.47 6.49 5.04
N LEU A 48 -3.25 7.00 5.00
CA LEU A 48 -2.98 8.44 4.96
C LEU A 48 -3.50 9.07 3.67
N GLY A 49 -3.39 8.39 2.53
CA GLY A 49 -3.99 8.84 1.27
C GLY A 49 -5.50 9.00 1.37
N LEU A 50 -6.18 8.01 1.96
CA LEU A 50 -7.63 8.07 2.19
C LEU A 50 -8.00 9.21 3.15
N LEU A 51 -7.25 9.39 4.24
CA LEU A 51 -7.45 10.50 5.17
C LEU A 51 -7.26 11.86 4.47
N ALA A 52 -6.23 11.98 3.64
CA ALA A 52 -5.97 13.20 2.88
C ALA A 52 -7.09 13.51 1.88
N MET A 53 -7.72 12.49 1.28
CA MET A 53 -8.91 12.68 0.43
C MET A 53 -10.13 13.17 1.20
N LEU A 54 -10.29 12.76 2.47
CA LEU A 54 -11.36 13.27 3.34
C LEU A 54 -11.15 14.76 3.65
N ILE A 55 -9.90 15.17 3.87
CA ILE A 55 -9.54 16.56 4.18
C ILE A 55 -9.60 17.44 2.91
N TYR A 56 -9.15 16.90 1.77
CA TYR A 56 -9.07 17.59 0.48
C TYR A 56 -9.88 16.86 -0.61
N PRO A 57 -11.22 16.95 -0.58
CA PRO A 57 -12.08 16.22 -1.53
C PRO A 57 -11.93 16.70 -2.98
N LYS A 58 -11.36 17.89 -3.21
CA LYS A 58 -11.08 18.42 -4.55
C LYS A 58 -9.81 17.83 -5.19
N ALA A 59 -8.99 17.11 -4.42
CA ALA A 59 -7.79 16.48 -4.94
C ALA A 59 -8.15 15.32 -5.88
N ASN A 60 -7.45 15.21 -7.01
CA ASN A 60 -7.66 14.10 -7.93
C ASN A 60 -7.13 12.80 -7.30
N LYS A 61 -8.02 11.82 -7.13
CA LYS A 61 -7.73 10.55 -6.46
C LYS A 61 -6.76 9.69 -7.26
N LEU A 62 -6.89 9.68 -8.59
CA LEU A 62 -5.99 8.95 -9.48
C LEU A 62 -4.58 9.50 -9.41
N ALA A 63 -4.41 10.83 -9.45
CA ALA A 63 -3.11 11.47 -9.38
C ALA A 63 -2.41 11.19 -8.04
N LEU A 64 -3.18 11.20 -6.95
CA LEU A 64 -2.68 10.83 -5.62
C LEU A 64 -2.18 9.38 -5.59
N PHE A 65 -3.00 8.42 -6.00
CA PHE A 65 -2.59 7.00 -6.00
C PHE A 65 -1.52 6.68 -7.05
N ALA A 66 -1.51 7.38 -8.19
CA ALA A 66 -0.45 7.27 -9.19
C ALA A 66 0.90 7.69 -8.60
N SER A 67 0.91 8.69 -7.72
CA SER A 67 2.12 9.09 -6.99
C SER A 67 2.64 7.96 -6.09
N PHE A 68 1.75 7.18 -5.46
CA PHE A 68 2.17 6.04 -4.63
C PHE A 68 2.86 4.93 -5.45
N VAL A 69 2.43 4.75 -6.70
CA VAL A 69 3.06 3.79 -7.63
C VAL A 69 4.39 4.34 -8.15
N PHE A 70 4.44 5.64 -8.44
CA PHE A 70 5.66 6.30 -8.89
C PHE A 70 6.77 6.25 -7.84
N TRP A 71 6.45 6.55 -6.58
CA TRP A 71 7.36 6.49 -5.43
C TRP A 71 7.53 5.05 -4.92
N ASN A 72 8.19 4.23 -5.72
CA ASN A 72 8.55 2.86 -5.40
C ASN A 72 9.98 2.79 -4.81
N PRO A 73 10.44 1.63 -4.29
CA PRO A 73 11.77 1.52 -3.69
C PRO A 73 12.91 2.03 -4.58
N ILE A 74 12.84 1.83 -5.90
CA ILE A 74 13.90 2.25 -6.83
C ILE A 74 13.98 3.78 -6.90
N THR A 75 12.85 4.49 -6.92
CA THR A 75 12.82 5.96 -6.96
C THR A 75 13.06 6.57 -5.58
N LEU A 76 12.68 5.87 -4.50
CA LEU A 76 12.88 6.33 -3.12
C LEU A 76 14.32 6.18 -2.61
N ILE A 77 15.08 5.18 -3.06
CA ILE A 77 16.49 5.00 -2.65
C ILE A 77 17.32 6.28 -2.88
N PRO A 78 17.44 6.82 -4.10
CA PRO A 78 18.23 8.03 -4.33
C PRO A 78 17.63 9.25 -3.62
N LEU A 79 16.30 9.33 -3.53
CA LEU A 79 15.63 10.40 -2.80
C LEU A 79 15.99 10.39 -1.31
N TYR A 80 16.02 9.22 -0.67
CA TYR A 80 16.37 9.09 0.75
C TYR A 80 17.85 9.35 1.01
N MET A 81 18.74 9.04 0.06
CA MET A 81 20.14 9.48 0.15
C MET A 81 20.23 11.00 0.13
N ALA A 82 19.51 11.68 -0.76
CA ALA A 82 19.45 13.14 -0.79
C ALA A 82 18.82 13.71 0.50
N SER A 83 17.73 13.11 0.99
CA SER A 83 17.10 13.50 2.25
C SER A 83 18.07 13.38 3.43
N TYR A 84 18.89 12.33 3.47
CA TYR A 84 19.94 12.19 4.47
C TYR A 84 20.98 13.30 4.36
N SER A 85 21.52 13.57 3.16
CA SER A 85 22.49 14.65 2.96
C SER A 85 21.95 16.03 3.35
N ILE A 86 20.67 16.31 3.04
CA ILE A 86 20.00 17.55 3.47
C ILE A 86 19.89 17.59 5.00
N GLY A 87 19.47 16.50 5.63
CA GLY A 87 19.41 16.40 7.09
C GLY A 87 20.78 16.60 7.74
N ASP A 88 21.79 15.90 7.27
CA ASP A 88 23.17 15.97 7.78
C ASP A 88 23.74 17.40 7.68
N ALA A 89 23.53 18.08 6.55
CA ALA A 89 23.92 19.47 6.36
C ALA A 89 23.19 20.43 7.33
N LEU A 90 21.92 20.16 7.67
CA LEU A 90 21.14 20.97 8.60
C LEU A 90 21.50 20.73 10.08
N PHE A 91 21.85 19.50 10.45
CA PHE A 91 22.15 19.11 11.84
C PHE A 91 23.64 19.16 12.19
N GLY A 92 24.53 19.37 11.20
CA GLY A 92 25.97 19.50 11.40
C GLY A 92 26.64 18.23 11.93
N SER A 93 27.89 18.38 12.37
CA SER A 93 28.82 17.30 12.76
C SER A 93 28.43 16.55 14.04
N GLN A 94 27.30 15.85 14.03
CA GLN A 94 27.12 14.71 14.94
C GLN A 94 28.15 13.64 14.55
N PRO A 95 28.71 12.87 15.50
CA PRO A 95 29.72 11.87 15.17
C PRO A 95 29.17 10.93 14.12
N VAL A 96 29.78 10.95 12.92
CA VAL A 96 29.44 10.06 11.81
C VAL A 96 29.43 8.65 12.38
N ILE A 97 28.27 7.99 12.36
CA ILE A 97 28.15 6.60 12.76
C ILE A 97 29.08 5.82 11.82
N ARG A 98 30.26 5.47 12.32
CA ARG A 98 31.20 4.62 11.58
C ARG A 98 30.53 3.26 11.50
N TYR A 99 30.05 2.89 10.32
CA TYR A 99 29.50 1.57 10.05
C TYR A 99 30.58 0.53 10.30
N ASN A 100 30.61 -0.03 11.50
CA ASN A 100 31.39 -1.24 11.74
C ASN A 100 30.78 -2.35 10.89
N VAL A 101 31.61 -3.05 10.14
CA VAL A 101 31.24 -4.21 9.30
C VAL A 101 30.42 -5.26 10.07
N ILE A 102 30.55 -5.30 11.41
CA ILE A 102 29.73 -6.09 12.34
C ILE A 102 28.23 -5.79 12.20
N ILE A 103 27.84 -4.54 11.96
CA ILE A 103 26.43 -4.12 11.82
C ILE A 103 25.83 -4.68 10.53
N LEU A 104 26.59 -4.67 9.43
CA LEU A 104 26.13 -5.25 8.16
C LEU A 104 25.90 -6.75 8.30
N ASP A 105 26.81 -7.45 8.99
CA ASP A 105 26.71 -8.88 9.21
C ASP A 105 25.54 -9.23 10.14
N GLN A 106 25.27 -8.40 11.15
CA GLN A 106 24.07 -8.50 11.99
C GLN A 106 22.79 -8.27 11.19
N ILE A 107 22.73 -7.24 10.35
CA ILE A 107 21.58 -6.95 9.48
C ILE A 107 21.34 -8.11 8.50
N TYR A 108 22.40 -8.64 7.89
CA TYR A 108 22.30 -9.76 6.96
C TYR A 108 21.76 -11.02 7.65
N ASN A 109 22.36 -11.40 8.78
CA ASN A 109 21.95 -12.58 9.53
C ASN A 109 20.54 -12.45 10.11
N PHE A 110 20.19 -11.27 10.63
CA PHE A 110 18.83 -10.96 11.08
C PHE A 110 17.83 -11.07 9.93
N SER A 111 18.09 -10.39 8.81
CA SER A 111 17.19 -10.35 7.65
C SER A 111 16.96 -11.75 7.08
N ARG A 112 18.01 -12.57 6.94
CA ARG A 112 17.88 -13.95 6.46
C ARG A 112 16.98 -14.80 7.37
N ARG A 113 17.19 -14.75 8.69
CA ARG A 113 16.37 -15.50 9.66
C ARG A 113 14.93 -15.00 9.66
N PHE A 114 14.74 -13.69 9.64
CA PHE A 114 13.43 -13.04 9.61
C PHE A 114 12.66 -13.38 8.33
N LEU A 115 13.30 -13.35 7.16
CA LEU A 115 12.67 -13.68 5.88
C LEU A 115 12.23 -15.14 5.81
N ILE A 116 13.09 -16.08 6.24
CA ILE A 116 12.74 -17.51 6.25
C ILE A 116 11.58 -17.76 7.23
N GLY A 117 11.65 -17.20 8.44
CA GLY A 117 10.58 -17.31 9.43
C GLY A 117 9.25 -16.74 8.91
N ASN A 118 9.27 -15.54 8.33
CA ASN A 118 8.09 -14.93 7.74
C ASN A 118 7.54 -15.73 6.57
N PHE A 119 8.40 -16.28 5.71
CA PHE A 119 7.95 -17.08 4.58
C PHE A 119 7.16 -18.31 5.03
N ILE A 120 7.66 -19.01 6.06
CA ILE A 120 6.97 -20.16 6.66
C ILE A 120 5.64 -19.74 7.28
N ILE A 121 5.65 -18.68 8.10
CA ILE A 121 4.44 -18.16 8.75
C ILE A 121 3.42 -17.69 7.71
N ALA A 122 3.86 -17.04 6.63
CA ALA A 122 3.01 -16.56 5.56
C ALA A 122 2.34 -17.71 4.81
N ILE A 123 3.08 -18.79 4.49
CA ILE A 123 2.50 -19.99 3.87
C ILE A 123 1.46 -20.62 4.80
N ALA A 124 1.82 -20.85 6.06
CA ALA A 124 0.91 -21.47 7.03
C ALA A 124 -0.37 -20.64 7.21
N SER A 125 -0.21 -19.32 7.38
CA SER A 125 -1.34 -18.39 7.53
C SER A 125 -2.20 -18.32 6.27
N SER A 126 -1.58 -18.29 5.09
CA SER A 126 -2.27 -18.27 3.79
C SER A 126 -3.12 -19.53 3.59
N LEU A 127 -2.57 -20.71 3.88
CA LEU A 127 -3.29 -21.98 3.81
C LEU A 127 -4.47 -22.03 4.80
N LEU A 128 -4.22 -21.60 6.05
CA LEU A 128 -5.26 -21.53 7.07
C LEU A 128 -6.41 -20.63 6.63
N VAL A 129 -6.10 -19.42 6.15
CA VAL A 129 -7.11 -18.47 5.64
C VAL A 129 -7.85 -19.06 4.44
N TYR A 130 -7.16 -19.71 3.51
CA TYR A 130 -7.79 -20.37 2.36
C TYR A 130 -8.81 -21.42 2.79
N VAL A 131 -8.45 -22.30 3.72
CA VAL A 131 -9.34 -23.35 4.24
C VAL A 131 -10.55 -22.74 4.94
N LEU A 132 -10.35 -21.73 5.77
CA LEU A 132 -11.43 -21.03 6.47
C LEU A 132 -12.40 -20.38 5.48
N VAL A 133 -11.90 -19.58 4.54
CA VAL A 133 -12.72 -18.89 3.53
C VAL A 133 -13.46 -19.91 2.66
N ARG A 134 -12.78 -20.97 2.20
CA ARG A 134 -13.39 -22.02 1.38
C ARG A 134 -14.51 -22.73 2.13
N SER A 135 -14.31 -23.03 3.41
CA SER A 135 -15.32 -23.70 4.25
C SER A 135 -16.57 -22.83 4.44
N VAL A 136 -16.37 -21.54 4.77
CA VAL A 136 -17.47 -20.57 4.88
C VAL A 136 -18.25 -20.45 3.56
N MET A 137 -17.54 -20.33 2.44
CA MET A 137 -18.16 -20.20 1.11
C MET A 137 -18.90 -21.48 0.68
N PHE A 138 -18.40 -22.66 1.05
CA PHE A 138 -19.06 -23.94 0.75
C PHE A 138 -20.40 -24.04 1.50
N VAL A 139 -20.42 -23.73 2.79
CA VAL A 139 -21.65 -23.72 3.61
C VAL A 139 -22.66 -22.71 3.06
N TYR A 140 -22.21 -21.49 2.71
CA TYR A 140 -23.08 -20.45 2.15
C TYR A 140 -23.70 -20.87 0.80
N ARG A 141 -22.92 -21.51 -0.09
CA ARG A 141 -23.40 -22.01 -1.39
C ARG A 141 -24.40 -23.16 -1.25
N LYS A 142 -24.18 -24.11 -0.33
CA LYS A 142 -25.10 -25.24 -0.08
C LYS A 142 -26.46 -24.77 0.44
N ARG A 143 -26.48 -23.80 1.37
CA ARG A 143 -27.72 -23.20 1.91
C ARG A 143 -28.52 -22.41 0.87
N ARG A 144 -27.88 -21.91 -0.19
CA ARG A 144 -28.55 -21.13 -1.24
C ARG A 144 -29.19 -22.00 -2.33
N LYS A 145 -28.59 -23.16 -2.67
CA LYS A 145 -29.20 -24.10 -3.63
C LYS A 145 -30.49 -24.74 -3.08
N SER A 146 -30.54 -25.09 -1.78
CA SER A 146 -31.74 -25.68 -1.16
C SER A 146 -32.94 -24.72 -1.05
N ARG A 147 -32.70 -23.40 -1.03
CA ARG A 147 -33.77 -22.38 -1.08
C ARG A 147 -34.29 -22.08 -2.49
N SER A 148 -33.56 -22.47 -3.55
CA SER A 148 -33.95 -22.22 -4.94
C SER A 148 -34.70 -23.39 -5.60
N SER A 149 -34.59 -24.62 -5.07
CA SER A 149 -35.36 -25.80 -5.52
C SER A 149 -36.66 -26.02 -4.75
N ARG A 150 -37.06 -25.07 -3.89
CA ARG A 150 -38.31 -25.10 -3.10
C ARG A 150 -39.30 -24.01 -3.53
N LYS A 151 -39.01 -23.33 -4.65
CA LYS A 151 -39.90 -22.48 -5.44
C LYS A 151 -40.07 -23.15 -6.79
#